data_AF-A0A090QNF9-F1
#
_entry.id   AF-A0A090QNF9-F1
#
_cell.length_a   1.000
_cell.length_b   1.000
_cell.length_c   1.000
_cell.angle_alpha   90.00
_cell.angle_beta   90.00
_cell.angle_gamma   90.00
#
_symmetry.space_group_name_H-M   'P 1'
#
loop_
_entity.id
_entity.type
_entity.pdbx_description
1 polymer ?
#
loop_
_entity_poly.entity_id
_entity_poly.type
_entity_poly.pdbx_seq_one_letter_code
_entity_poly.pdbx_strand_id
1 'polypeptide(L)'
;MKALANSLLHIPTGQAALALATTGTGLAWSLFYPEAAGWVRGVCAAIGAGLLTPVLLKYALNPARFIQDLRHPLHGSLMAPMSMALLVLADYLSVIHVPMAKLLWYPALMLHLSMMCFFFYHQCKHLRLTHLYPSWFLYPVGRSAAHWQARNWGTMPSRSP
;
A
#
# COMPACT_ATOMS: atom_id res chain seq x y z
N MET A 1 18.42 -18.79 -9.67
CA MET A 1 17.95 -17.38 -9.65
C MET A 1 16.94 -17.04 -10.77
N LYS A 2 17.11 -17.51 -12.02
CA LYS A 2 16.17 -17.21 -13.12
C LYS A 2 14.75 -17.78 -12.94
N ALA A 3 14.60 -18.95 -12.32
CA ALA A 3 13.28 -19.58 -12.08
C ALA A 3 12.42 -18.80 -11.06
N LEU A 4 13.00 -18.33 -9.95
CA LEU A 4 12.31 -17.47 -8.98
C LEU A 4 11.88 -16.14 -9.62
N ALA A 5 12.75 -15.53 -10.42
CA ALA A 5 12.41 -14.33 -11.16
C ALA A 5 11.23 -14.55 -12.15
N ASN A 6 11.15 -15.71 -12.80
CA ASN A 6 10.09 -16.03 -13.75
C ASN A 6 8.74 -16.32 -13.06
N SER A 7 8.74 -16.96 -11.89
CA SER A 7 7.53 -17.15 -11.07
C SER A 7 7.04 -15.83 -10.47
N LEU A 8 7.95 -14.93 -10.09
CA LEU A 8 7.60 -13.58 -9.61
C LEU A 8 6.97 -12.72 -10.71
N LEU A 9 7.32 -12.94 -11.99
CA LEU A 9 6.73 -12.21 -13.12
C LEU A 9 5.27 -12.60 -13.41
N HIS A 10 4.84 -13.80 -13.03
CA HIS A 10 3.45 -14.25 -13.17
C HIS A 10 2.52 -13.69 -12.09
N ILE A 11 3.07 -13.02 -11.08
CA ILE A 11 2.26 -12.51 -9.98
C ILE A 11 1.45 -11.29 -10.45
N PRO A 12 0.11 -11.37 -10.41
CA PRO A 12 -0.75 -10.29 -10.85
C PRO A 12 -0.50 -9.04 -10.00
N THR A 13 -0.47 -7.88 -10.63
CA THR A 13 -0.37 -6.58 -9.93
C THR A 13 -1.51 -6.36 -8.95
N GLY A 14 -2.69 -6.97 -9.21
CA GLY A 14 -3.83 -7.01 -8.31
C GLY A 14 -3.58 -7.74 -6.97
N GLN A 15 -2.51 -8.51 -6.82
CA GLN A 15 -2.14 -9.11 -5.52
C GLN A 15 -1.88 -8.05 -4.44
N ALA A 16 -1.41 -6.86 -4.84
CA ALA A 16 -1.27 -5.74 -3.91
C ALA A 16 -2.62 -5.26 -3.34
N ALA A 17 -3.70 -5.33 -4.14
CA ALA A 17 -5.04 -5.00 -3.67
C ALA A 17 -5.57 -6.04 -2.68
N LEU A 18 -5.26 -7.32 -2.88
CA LEU A 18 -5.56 -8.38 -1.90
C LEU A 18 -4.77 -8.16 -0.60
N ALA A 19 -3.49 -7.79 -0.69
CA ALA A 19 -2.69 -7.44 0.48
C ALA A 19 -3.29 -6.25 1.25
N LEU A 20 -3.74 -5.21 0.54
CA LEU A 20 -4.42 -4.08 1.17
C LEU A 20 -5.76 -4.47 1.80
N ALA A 21 -6.57 -5.29 1.11
CA ALA A 21 -7.86 -5.74 1.63
C ALA A 21 -7.69 -6.58 2.91
N THR A 22 -6.77 -7.54 2.90
CA THR A 22 -6.48 -8.41 4.07
C THR A 22 -5.97 -7.61 5.27
N THR A 23 -5.04 -6.68 5.07
CA THR A 23 -4.55 -5.79 6.13
C THR A 23 -5.62 -4.80 6.60
N GLY A 24 -6.43 -4.26 5.68
CA GLY A 24 -7.56 -3.38 6.00
C GLY A 24 -8.64 -4.07 6.83
N THR A 25 -9.00 -5.31 6.49
CA THR A 25 -9.95 -6.12 7.27
C THR A 25 -9.40 -6.42 8.67
N GLY A 26 -8.11 -6.70 8.81
CA GLY A 26 -7.48 -6.87 10.12
C GLY A 26 -7.58 -5.62 11.01
N LEU A 27 -7.40 -4.43 10.41
CA LEU A 27 -7.60 -3.15 11.12
C LEU A 27 -9.07 -2.93 11.47
N ALA A 28 -9.97 -3.14 10.52
CA ALA A 28 -11.41 -3.01 10.75
C ALA A 28 -11.89 -3.91 11.89
N TRP A 29 -11.48 -5.19 11.89
CA TRP A 29 -11.84 -6.14 12.93
C TRP A 29 -11.35 -5.71 14.31
N SER A 30 -10.13 -5.14 14.37
CA SER A 30 -9.56 -4.64 15.61
C SER A 30 -10.32 -3.47 16.24
N LEU A 31 -11.10 -2.74 15.44
CA LEU A 31 -11.94 -1.64 15.92
C LEU A 31 -13.27 -2.14 16.52
N PHE A 32 -13.80 -3.27 16.04
CA PHE A 32 -15.06 -3.83 16.52
C PHE A 32 -14.91 -4.79 17.71
N TYR A 33 -13.78 -5.51 17.81
CA TYR A 33 -13.51 -6.46 18.91
C TYR A 33 -12.11 -6.24 19.51
N PRO A 34 -11.97 -5.40 20.56
CA PRO A 34 -10.68 -5.06 21.16
C PRO A 34 -9.97 -6.23 21.85
N GLU A 35 -10.71 -7.20 22.42
CA GLU A 35 -10.13 -8.29 23.21
C GLU A 35 -9.32 -9.30 22.37
N ALA A 36 -9.73 -9.56 21.13
CA ALA A 36 -9.01 -10.44 20.19
C ALA A 36 -8.15 -9.65 19.18
N ALA A 37 -8.10 -8.32 19.30
CA ALA A 37 -7.50 -7.43 18.31
C ALA A 37 -6.03 -7.74 18.05
N GLY A 38 -5.24 -8.06 19.08
CA GLY A 38 -3.80 -8.32 18.93
C GLY A 38 -3.50 -9.49 18.00
N TRP A 39 -4.23 -10.60 18.17
CA TRP A 39 -4.01 -11.83 17.39
C TRP A 39 -4.48 -11.68 15.94
N VAL A 40 -5.68 -11.12 15.73
CA VAL A 40 -6.24 -10.90 14.38
C VAL A 40 -5.35 -9.93 13.60
N ARG A 41 -4.85 -8.88 14.25
CA ARG A 41 -3.91 -7.91 13.65
C ARG A 41 -2.63 -8.59 13.20
N GLY A 42 -2.02 -9.44 14.04
CA GLY A 42 -0.80 -10.16 13.72
C GLY A 42 -0.97 -11.08 12.51
N VAL A 43 -2.04 -11.88 12.49
CA VAL A 43 -2.31 -12.83 11.39
C VAL A 43 -2.61 -12.10 10.08
N CYS A 44 -3.48 -11.08 10.10
CA CYS A 44 -3.79 -10.30 8.90
C CYS A 44 -2.56 -9.54 8.37
N ALA A 45 -1.72 -8.98 9.26
CA ALA A 45 -0.49 -8.32 8.87
C ALA A 45 0.52 -9.31 8.26
N ALA A 46 0.67 -10.51 8.83
CA ALA A 46 1.55 -11.55 8.29
C ALA A 46 1.13 -12.01 6.89
N ILE A 47 -0.17 -12.25 6.69
CA ILE A 47 -0.72 -12.63 5.38
C ILE A 47 -0.54 -11.49 4.37
N GLY A 48 -0.89 -10.27 4.77
CA GLY A 48 -0.74 -9.09 3.93
C GLY A 48 0.71 -8.82 3.53
N ALA A 49 1.64 -8.94 4.47
CA ALA A 49 3.07 -8.83 4.22
C ALA A 49 3.53 -9.92 3.23
N GLY A 50 3.16 -11.19 3.48
CA GLY A 50 3.48 -12.30 2.58
C GLY A 50 2.95 -12.12 1.15
N LEU A 51 1.77 -11.51 1.02
CA LEU A 51 1.20 -11.16 -0.29
C LEU A 51 1.90 -9.95 -0.94
N LEU A 52 2.38 -8.99 -0.14
CA LEU A 52 3.02 -7.77 -0.64
C LEU A 52 4.50 -7.99 -1.02
N THR A 53 5.24 -8.79 -0.26
CA THR A 53 6.68 -9.07 -0.47
C THR A 53 7.03 -9.45 -1.90
N PRO A 54 6.37 -10.43 -2.55
CA PRO A 54 6.74 -10.81 -3.91
C PRO A 54 6.39 -9.73 -4.94
N VAL A 55 5.37 -8.91 -4.69
CA VAL A 55 5.02 -7.77 -5.54
C VAL A 55 6.09 -6.70 -5.45
N LEU A 56 6.54 -6.35 -4.24
CA LEU A 56 7.64 -5.40 -4.04
C LEU A 56 8.93 -5.90 -4.68
N LEU A 57 9.27 -7.18 -4.51
CA LEU A 57 10.48 -7.76 -5.08
C LEU A 57 10.45 -7.75 -6.61
N LYS A 58 9.29 -8.01 -7.23
CA LYS A 58 9.10 -7.91 -8.69
C LYS A 58 9.45 -6.51 -9.21
N TYR A 59 9.01 -5.46 -8.53
CA TYR A 59 9.28 -4.07 -8.93
C TYR A 59 10.68 -3.58 -8.55
N ALA A 60 11.22 -4.03 -7.41
CA ALA A 60 12.59 -3.73 -7.01
C ALA A 60 13.62 -4.30 -8.00
N LEU A 61 13.35 -5.50 -8.56
CA LEU A 61 14.20 -6.12 -9.58
C LEU A 61 14.02 -5.49 -10.97
N ASN A 62 12.90 -4.82 -11.25
CA ASN A 62 12.60 -4.23 -12.56
C ASN A 62 11.93 -2.84 -12.44
N PRO A 63 12.67 -1.79 -12.03
CA PRO A 63 12.12 -0.44 -11.90
C PRO A 63 11.67 0.15 -13.25
N ALA A 64 12.24 -0.29 -14.37
CA ALA A 64 11.78 0.11 -15.70
C ALA A 64 10.34 -0.36 -15.99
N ARG A 65 9.97 -1.57 -15.56
CA ARG A 65 8.60 -2.07 -15.69
C ARG A 65 7.63 -1.30 -14.77
N PHE A 66 8.10 -0.91 -13.59
CA PHE A 66 7.31 -0.08 -12.68
C PHE A 66 6.87 1.23 -13.35
N ILE A 67 7.79 1.94 -14.01
CA ILE A 67 7.47 3.19 -14.73
C ILE A 67 6.55 2.91 -15.93
N GLN A 68 6.75 1.81 -16.64
CA GLN A 68 5.90 1.41 -17.76
C GLN A 68 4.45 1.15 -17.32
N ASP A 69 4.25 0.41 -16.23
CA ASP A 69 2.93 0.14 -15.67
C ASP A 69 2.28 1.43 -15.12
N LEU A 70 3.07 2.36 -14.58
CA LEU A 70 2.58 3.65 -14.10
C LEU A 70 2.00 4.54 -15.21
N ARG A 71 2.49 4.39 -16.45
CA ARG A 71 1.96 5.11 -17.62
C ARG A 71 0.63 4.56 -18.10
N HIS A 72 0.32 3.30 -17.79
CA HIS A 72 -0.93 2.68 -18.21
C HIS A 72 -2.05 3.03 -17.21
N PRO A 73 -3.18 3.62 -17.65
CA PRO A 73 -4.22 4.13 -16.74
C PRO A 73 -4.83 3.06 -15.82
N LEU A 74 -4.91 1.80 -16.29
CA LEU A 74 -5.39 0.68 -15.46
C LEU A 74 -4.34 0.18 -14.46
N HIS A 75 -3.08 0.04 -14.87
CA HIS A 75 -2.03 -0.54 -14.01
C HIS A 75 -1.47 0.49 -13.02
N GLY A 76 -1.43 1.77 -13.40
CA GLY A 76 -1.08 2.87 -12.50
C GLY A 76 -2.00 2.94 -11.28
N SER A 77 -3.30 2.69 -11.45
CA SER A 77 -4.23 2.64 -10.32
C SER A 77 -4.00 1.43 -9.40
N LEU A 78 -3.65 0.26 -9.95
CA LEU A 78 -3.31 -0.95 -9.17
C LEU A 78 -2.01 -0.78 -8.34
N MET A 79 -1.23 0.26 -8.63
CA MET A 79 -0.06 0.60 -7.84
C MET A 79 -0.37 1.42 -6.58
N ALA A 80 -1.51 2.13 -6.54
CA ALA A 80 -1.95 2.85 -5.35
C ALA A 80 -2.22 1.89 -4.17
N PRO A 81 -2.92 0.75 -4.34
CA PRO A 81 -3.05 -0.26 -3.30
C PRO A 81 -1.73 -0.81 -2.76
N MET A 82 -0.69 -0.92 -3.59
CA MET A 82 0.62 -1.42 -3.16
C MET A 82 1.29 -0.48 -2.16
N SER A 83 1.37 0.80 -2.50
CA SER A 83 1.96 1.82 -1.62
C SER A 83 1.10 2.06 -0.38
N MET A 84 -0.22 1.96 -0.49
CA MET A 84 -1.14 1.96 0.66
C MET A 84 -0.95 0.75 1.58
N ALA A 85 -0.81 -0.45 1.03
CA ALA A 85 -0.56 -1.66 1.83
C ALA A 85 0.76 -1.54 2.60
N LEU A 86 1.78 -0.90 2.02
CA LEU A 86 3.05 -0.64 2.69
C LEU A 86 2.91 0.35 3.86
N LEU A 87 2.12 1.42 3.69
CA LEU A 87 1.81 2.39 4.75
C LEU A 87 1.03 1.74 5.90
N VAL A 88 0.02 0.94 5.57
CA VAL A 88 -0.75 0.15 6.54
C VAL A 88 0.14 -0.84 7.28
N LEU A 89 1.04 -1.54 6.58
CA LEU A 89 1.97 -2.46 7.20
C LEU A 89 2.97 -1.76 8.14
N ALA A 90 3.40 -0.54 7.79
CA ALA A 90 4.21 0.28 8.68
C ALA A 90 3.45 0.68 9.96
N ASP A 91 2.15 0.97 9.87
CA ASP A 91 1.30 1.23 11.04
C ASP A 91 1.09 -0.03 11.91
N TYR A 92 1.00 -1.22 11.32
CA TYR A 92 1.06 -2.46 12.08
C TYR A 92 2.38 -2.61 12.84
N LEU A 93 3.50 -2.27 12.20
CA LEU A 93 4.82 -2.31 12.82
C LEU A 93 4.97 -1.29 13.97
N SER A 94 4.20 -0.19 13.94
CA SER A 94 4.19 0.85 14.98
C SER A 94 3.85 0.31 16.37
N VAL A 95 2.98 -0.70 16.43
CA VAL A 95 2.53 -1.34 17.67
C VAL A 95 3.68 -2.09 18.34
N ILE A 96 4.66 -2.56 17.56
CA ILE A 96 5.81 -3.33 18.06
C ILE A 96 7.02 -2.40 18.26
N HIS A 97 7.38 -1.61 17.24
CA HIS A 97 8.55 -0.73 17.24
C HIS A 97 8.30 0.57 16.45
N VAL A 98 7.89 1.61 17.17
CA VAL A 98 7.65 2.97 16.66
C VAL A 98 8.79 3.56 15.80
N PRO A 99 10.09 3.48 16.17
CA PRO A 99 11.15 4.11 15.37
C PRO A 99 11.37 3.41 14.02
N MET A 100 11.33 2.08 13.98
CA MET A 100 11.45 1.31 12.73
C MET A 100 10.24 1.52 11.82
N ALA A 101 9.05 1.62 12.40
CA ALA A 101 7.84 1.91 11.67
C ALA A 101 7.87 3.29 10.99
N LYS A 102 8.35 4.33 11.67
CA LYS A 102 8.56 5.65 11.06
C LYS A 102 9.55 5.59 9.90
N LEU A 103 10.67 4.87 10.06
CA LEU A 103 11.68 4.72 9.00
C LEU A 103 11.10 4.05 7.74
N LEU A 104 10.17 3.11 7.88
CA LEU A 104 9.50 2.46 6.76
C LEU A 104 8.34 3.33 6.18
N TRP A 105 7.66 4.08 7.03
CA TRP A 105 6.48 4.86 6.66
C TRP A 105 6.81 6.10 5.80
N TYR A 106 7.87 6.85 6.13
CA TYR A 106 8.29 8.03 5.34
C TYR A 106 8.60 7.73 3.86
N PRO A 107 9.44 6.74 3.51
CA PRO A 107 9.72 6.40 2.12
C PRO A 107 8.47 5.84 1.42
N ALA A 108 7.62 5.08 2.14
CA ALA A 108 6.35 4.61 1.59
C ALA A 108 5.40 5.77 1.24
N LEU A 109 5.34 6.81 2.08
CA LEU A 109 4.54 8.01 1.84
C LEU A 109 5.06 8.81 0.64
N MET A 110 6.38 9.03 0.60
CA MET A 110 7.04 9.73 -0.52
C MET A 110 6.80 8.99 -1.84
N LEU A 111 6.90 7.65 -1.83
CA LEU A 111 6.60 6.80 -2.97
C LEU A 111 5.12 6.97 -3.39
N HIS A 112 4.17 6.89 -2.45
CA HIS A 112 2.74 7.07 -2.75
C HIS A 112 2.44 8.45 -3.38
N LEU A 113 3.00 9.52 -2.81
CA LEU A 113 2.82 10.88 -3.31
C LEU A 113 3.41 11.07 -4.71
N SER A 114 4.63 10.57 -4.95
CA SER A 114 5.27 10.69 -6.27
C SER A 114 4.47 9.97 -7.36
N MET A 115 3.95 8.78 -7.05
CA MET A 115 3.11 8.01 -7.96
C MET A 115 1.76 8.69 -8.21
N MET A 116 1.17 9.31 -7.18
CA MET A 116 -0.05 10.10 -7.32
C MET A 116 0.16 11.28 -8.28
N CYS A 117 1.21 12.08 -8.07
CA CYS A 117 1.51 13.23 -8.93
C CYS A 117 1.75 12.80 -10.37
N PHE A 118 2.50 11.70 -10.59
CA PHE A 118 2.76 11.19 -11.93
C PHE A 118 1.50 10.70 -12.64
N PHE A 119 0.65 9.95 -11.93
CA PHE A 119 -0.62 9.46 -12.46
C PHE A 119 -1.56 10.62 -12.83
N PHE A 120 -1.77 11.58 -11.93
CA PHE A 120 -2.62 12.74 -12.20
C PHE A 120 -2.07 13.59 -13.34
N TYR A 121 -0.74 13.80 -13.42
CA TYR A 121 -0.14 14.55 -14.52
C TYR A 121 -0.44 13.92 -15.89
N HIS A 122 -0.22 12.61 -16.02
CA HIS A 122 -0.47 11.89 -17.28
C HIS A 122 -1.96 11.81 -17.61
N GLN A 123 -2.79 11.64 -16.58
CA GLN A 123 -4.22 11.47 -16.72
C GLN A 123 -4.93 12.79 -17.08
N CYS A 124 -4.49 13.92 -16.51
CA CYS A 124 -4.97 15.25 -16.86
C CYS A 124 -4.61 15.64 -18.31
N LYS A 125 -3.45 15.18 -18.81
CA LYS A 125 -2.99 15.46 -20.18
C LYS A 125 -3.79 14.72 -21.27
N HIS A 126 -4.41 13.59 -20.94
CA HIS A 126 -5.22 12.76 -21.84
C HIS A 126 -6.70 12.70 -21.44
N LEU A 127 -7.23 13.77 -20.83
CA LEU A 127 -8.61 13.85 -20.35
C LEU A 127 -9.63 13.88 -21.52
N ARG A 128 -10.21 12.71 -21.85
CA ARG A 128 -11.56 12.60 -22.44
C ARG A 128 -12.52 12.15 -21.34
N LEU A 129 -13.56 12.95 -21.07
CA LEU A 129 -14.57 12.73 -20.02
C LEU A 129 -15.31 11.38 -20.13
N THR A 130 -15.23 10.69 -21.28
CA THR A 130 -15.82 9.37 -21.51
C THR A 130 -14.99 8.20 -20.95
N HIS A 131 -13.78 8.43 -20.45
CA HIS A 131 -12.88 7.41 -19.85
C HIS A 131 -12.70 7.62 -18.33
N LEU A 132 -13.76 8.00 -17.62
CA LEU A 132 -13.77 8.01 -16.16
C LEU A 132 -13.87 6.57 -15.65
N TYR A 133 -12.72 5.93 -15.45
CA TYR A 133 -12.67 4.62 -14.80
C TYR A 133 -12.81 4.78 -13.27
N PRO A 134 -13.55 3.89 -12.58
CA PRO A 134 -13.71 3.92 -11.12
C PRO A 134 -12.38 3.80 -10.36
N SER A 135 -11.32 3.38 -11.07
CA SER A 135 -9.95 3.30 -10.61
C SER A 135 -9.32 4.67 -10.26
N TRP A 136 -9.92 5.80 -10.70
CA TRP A 136 -9.50 7.15 -10.32
C TRP A 136 -9.69 7.46 -8.83
N PHE A 137 -10.62 6.77 -8.16
CA PHE A 137 -10.92 7.02 -6.74
C PHE A 137 -9.83 6.51 -5.79
N LEU A 138 -8.97 5.60 -6.25
CA LEU A 138 -7.95 4.98 -5.41
C LEU A 138 -6.89 5.96 -4.89
N TYR A 139 -6.53 6.98 -5.67
CA TYR A 139 -5.51 7.96 -5.27
C TYR A 139 -5.99 8.99 -4.24
N PRO A 140 -7.16 9.64 -4.40
CA PRO A 140 -7.70 10.52 -3.37
C PRO A 140 -7.94 9.81 -2.03
N VAL A 141 -8.48 8.59 -2.07
CA VAL A 141 -8.74 7.79 -0.86
C VAL A 141 -7.41 7.46 -0.15
N GLY A 142 -6.38 7.09 -0.92
CA GLY A 142 -5.07 6.79 -0.35
C GLY A 142 -4.45 7.98 0.39
N ARG A 143 -4.54 9.19 -0.16
CA ARG A 143 -4.05 10.40 0.52
C ARG A 143 -4.78 10.67 1.84
N SER A 144 -6.11 10.51 1.86
CA SER A 144 -6.91 10.70 3.07
C SER A 144 -6.54 9.68 4.15
N ALA A 145 -6.32 8.41 3.76
CA ALA A 145 -5.86 7.35 4.67
C ALA A 145 -4.46 7.65 5.23
N ALA A 146 -3.51 8.02 4.38
CA ALA A 146 -2.15 8.40 4.79
C ALA A 146 -2.16 9.61 5.74
N HIS A 147 -2.99 10.62 5.45
CA HIS A 147 -3.16 11.79 6.31
C HIS A 147 -3.76 11.43 7.67
N TRP A 148 -4.77 10.56 7.69
CA TRP A 148 -5.35 10.06 8.94
C TRP A 148 -4.32 9.31 9.79
N GLN A 149 -3.52 8.47 9.16
CA GLN A 149 -2.40 7.78 9.81
C GLN A 149 -1.37 8.77 10.35
N ALA A 150 -0.94 9.75 9.54
CA ALA A 150 -0.02 10.83 9.90
C ALA A 150 -0.47 11.59 11.16
N ARG A 151 -1.77 11.90 11.25
CA ARG A 151 -2.36 12.56 12.41
C ARG A 151 -2.30 11.69 13.66
N ASN A 152 -2.53 10.38 13.54
CA ASN A 152 -2.45 9.46 14.66
C ASN A 152 -1.01 9.33 15.21
N TRP A 153 0.02 9.44 14.37
CA TRP A 153 1.42 9.44 14.84
C TRP A 153 1.76 10.62 15.77
N GLY A 154 1.15 11.79 15.54
CA GLY A 154 1.35 12.98 16.37
C GLY A 154 0.62 12.94 17.72
N THR A 155 -0.37 12.07 17.85
CA THR A 155 -1.18 11.90 19.07
C THR A 155 -0.91 10.59 19.81
N MET A 156 0.07 9.77 19.40
CA MET A 156 0.49 8.59 20.15
C MET A 156 1.15 9.03 21.47
N PRO A 157 0.49 8.94 22.64
CA PRO A 157 1.24 8.87 23.87
C PRO A 157 2.06 7.59 23.78
N SER A 158 3.17 7.50 24.48
CA SER A 158 3.90 6.24 24.67
C SER A 158 2.93 5.13 25.07
N ARG A 159 2.44 4.35 24.10
CA ARG A 159 1.71 3.09 24.33
C ARG A 159 2.76 2.04 24.64
N SER A 160 3.48 2.24 25.74
CA SER A 160 3.99 1.13 26.52
C SER A 160 2.80 0.53 27.29
N PRO A 161 2.79 -0.80 27.49
CA PRO A 161 1.68 -1.50 28.14
C PRO A 161 1.35 -0.97 29.53
#